data_AF-A0AA44D9W7-F1
#
_entry.id   AF-A0AA44D9W7-F1
#
_cell.length_a   1.000
_cell.length_b   1.000
_cell.length_c   1.000
_cell.angle_alpha   90.00
_cell.angle_beta   90.00
_cell.angle_gamma   90.00
#
_symmetry.space_group_name_H-M   'P 1'
#
loop_
_entity.id
_entity.type
_entity.pdbx_description
1 polymer ?
#
loop_
_entity_poly.entity_id
_entity_poly.type
_entity_poly.pdbx_seq_one_letter_code
_entity_poly.pdbx_strand_id
1 'polypeptide(L)'
;MLGLLGFYDELSGRSGQASGSIHDAVRSVGEPDEPDLVAYLDAGHFLIDVMEAGPDVITGSPHRHSPGCSSLVTDGTWLWRQDFPHYLETHHVSLPRTFLEHVRSQNYRMPTIAVAQFAPHYNETMPLVGWASAVPWRSTATTLVPEPRAVTSKAQFDAAKPAQDRNRPQGSWSKRRKPRKA
;
A
#
# COMPACT_ATOMS: atom_id res chain seq x y z
N MET A 1 2.38 -4.55 19.32
CA MET A 1 2.13 -3.62 18.20
C MET A 1 2.69 -4.23 16.92
N LEU A 2 2.12 -3.91 15.75
CA LEU A 2 2.64 -4.30 14.44
C LEU A 2 3.80 -3.38 14.03
N GLY A 3 4.75 -3.89 13.25
CA GLY A 3 5.72 -3.06 12.55
C GLY A 3 5.04 -2.21 11.47
N LEU A 4 5.55 -1.01 11.19
CA LEU A 4 4.97 -0.11 10.20
C LEU A 4 5.90 0.02 8.99
N LEU A 5 5.32 -0.03 7.79
CA LEU A 5 6.03 0.12 6.53
C LEU A 5 5.24 1.03 5.57
N GLY A 6 5.91 1.98 4.93
CA GLY A 6 5.26 2.88 3.97
C GLY A 6 4.42 4.01 4.57
N PHE A 7 4.64 4.36 5.84
CA PHE A 7 4.00 5.50 6.52
C PHE A 7 4.95 6.71 6.53
N TYR A 8 5.16 7.31 5.36
CA TYR A 8 5.95 8.54 5.16
C TYR A 8 5.07 9.79 5.22
N ASP A 9 5.67 10.96 5.46
CA ASP A 9 4.97 12.24 5.58
C ASP A 9 4.01 12.53 4.41
N GLU A 10 4.45 12.27 3.18
CA GLU A 10 3.67 12.49 1.95
C GLU A 10 2.48 11.53 1.81
N LEU A 11 2.57 10.38 2.49
CA LEU A 11 1.60 9.30 2.44
C LEU A 11 0.64 9.34 3.64
N SER A 12 1.08 9.82 4.80
CA SER A 12 0.29 9.84 6.02
C SER A 12 -0.26 11.23 6.31
N GLY A 13 -1.33 11.61 5.60
CA GLY A 13 -1.96 12.92 5.80
C GLY A 13 -2.61 13.14 7.18
N ARG A 14 -2.57 12.16 8.11
CA ARG A 14 -3.35 12.17 9.37
C ARG A 14 -2.76 11.41 10.58
N SER A 15 -1.46 11.11 10.66
CA SER A 15 -0.88 10.39 11.82
C SER A 15 0.48 10.93 12.25
N GLY A 16 0.68 11.09 13.56
CA GLY A 16 1.84 11.75 14.17
C GLY A 16 3.13 10.93 14.28
N GLN A 17 3.25 9.83 13.53
CA GLN A 17 4.43 8.96 13.55
C GLN A 17 4.84 8.60 12.13
N ALA A 18 5.07 9.63 11.33
CA ALA A 18 5.66 9.47 10.01
C ALA A 18 7.12 9.02 10.13
N SER A 19 7.54 8.17 9.20
CA SER A 19 8.91 7.66 9.10
C SER A 19 9.86 8.66 8.41
N GLY A 20 9.54 9.95 8.48
CA GLY A 20 10.15 11.01 7.68
C GLY A 20 9.62 11.07 6.25
N SER A 21 10.36 11.76 5.38
CA SER A 21 10.03 11.91 3.96
C SER A 21 10.33 10.62 3.19
N ILE A 22 9.45 10.25 2.27
CA ILE A 22 9.68 9.13 1.35
C ILE A 22 10.89 9.38 0.44
N HIS A 23 11.19 10.65 0.14
CA HIS A 23 12.30 11.02 -0.73
C HIS A 23 13.65 10.63 -0.15
N ASP A 24 13.80 10.68 1.17
CA ASP A 24 15.03 10.28 1.87
C ASP A 24 15.24 8.76 1.87
N ALA A 25 14.17 8.00 1.64
CA ALA A 25 14.20 6.54 1.60
C ALA A 25 14.47 5.97 0.19
N VAL A 26 14.46 6.81 -0.85
CA VAL A 26 14.72 6.41 -2.25
C VAL A 26 16.17 5.98 -2.42
N ARG A 27 16.39 4.88 -3.17
CA ARG A 27 17.73 4.35 -3.48
C ARG A 27 17.94 4.27 -4.99
N SER A 28 19.21 4.24 -5.41
CA SER A 28 19.56 4.04 -6.82
C SER A 28 19.44 2.58 -7.27
N VAL A 29 19.49 1.64 -6.33
CA VAL A 29 19.42 0.20 -6.59
C VAL A 29 18.57 -0.45 -5.51
N GLY A 30 17.70 -1.36 -5.95
CA GLY A 30 16.84 -2.19 -5.11
C GLY A 30 17.58 -3.32 -4.39
N GLU A 31 16.82 -4.07 -3.59
CA GLU A 31 17.33 -5.34 -3.05
C GLU A 31 17.51 -6.38 -4.18
N PRO A 32 18.46 -7.33 -4.07
CA PRO A 32 18.64 -8.38 -5.08
C PRO A 32 17.37 -9.24 -5.31
N ASP A 33 16.57 -9.41 -4.26
CA ASP A 33 15.33 -10.16 -4.17
C ASP A 33 14.08 -9.24 -4.23
N GLU A 34 14.23 -8.02 -4.72
CA GLU A 34 13.13 -7.04 -4.79
C GLU A 34 11.87 -7.55 -5.53
N PRO A 35 11.95 -8.30 -6.65
CA PRO A 35 10.75 -8.85 -7.27
C PRO A 35 9.95 -9.77 -6.34
N ASP A 36 10.62 -10.59 -5.52
CA ASP A 36 9.96 -11.48 -4.56
C ASP A 36 9.38 -10.70 -3.38
N LEU A 37 10.04 -9.63 -2.95
CA LEU A 37 9.54 -8.71 -1.92
C LEU A 37 8.29 -7.96 -2.39
N VAL A 38 8.27 -7.49 -3.64
CA VAL A 38 7.09 -6.85 -4.25
C VAL A 38 5.92 -7.85 -4.32
N ALA A 39 6.17 -9.07 -4.79
CA ALA A 39 5.16 -10.12 -4.83
C ALA A 39 4.62 -10.48 -3.44
N TYR A 40 5.48 -10.52 -2.42
CA TYR A 40 5.06 -10.72 -1.04
C TYR A 40 4.14 -9.59 -0.56
N LEU A 41 4.51 -8.33 -0.75
CA LEU A 41 3.70 -7.19 -0.34
C LEU A 41 2.34 -7.14 -1.06
N ASP A 42 2.31 -7.52 -2.34
CA ASP A 42 1.08 -7.62 -3.15
C ASP A 42 0.13 -8.74 -2.67
N ALA A 43 0.67 -9.78 -2.03
CA ALA A 43 -0.08 -10.94 -1.55
C ALA A 43 -0.66 -10.78 -0.13
N GLY A 44 -0.48 -9.61 0.50
CA GLY A 44 -0.83 -9.41 1.90
C GLY A 44 -2.33 -9.46 2.21
N HIS A 45 -2.65 -9.65 3.49
CA HIS A 45 -4.03 -9.69 3.99
C HIS A 45 -4.59 -8.28 4.11
N PHE A 46 -5.66 -8.01 3.38
CA PHE A 46 -6.36 -6.73 3.44
C PHE A 46 -7.15 -6.62 4.74
N LEU A 47 -6.90 -5.53 5.48
CA LEU A 47 -7.60 -5.21 6.72
C LEU A 47 -8.67 -4.14 6.49
N ILE A 48 -8.33 -3.14 5.68
CA ILE A 48 -9.19 -2.01 5.35
C ILE A 48 -9.07 -1.76 3.86
N ASP A 49 -10.18 -1.85 3.14
CA ASP A 49 -10.27 -1.40 1.75
C ASP A 49 -10.77 0.05 1.73
N VAL A 50 -9.99 0.94 1.11
CA VAL A 50 -10.39 2.33 0.88
C VAL A 50 -10.60 2.54 -0.62
N MET A 51 -11.57 3.37 -0.99
CA MET A 51 -12.05 3.48 -2.38
C MET A 51 -11.48 4.69 -3.15
N GLU A 52 -10.60 5.49 -2.53
CA GLU A 52 -9.98 6.63 -3.21
C GLU A 52 -9.04 6.18 -4.32
N ALA A 53 -8.56 7.17 -5.09
CA ALA A 53 -7.41 6.97 -5.95
C ALA A 53 -6.36 8.05 -5.70
N GLY A 54 -5.09 7.65 -5.65
CA GLY A 54 -3.96 8.55 -5.44
C GLY A 54 -2.90 8.41 -6.53
N PRO A 55 -2.21 9.50 -6.91
CA PRO A 55 -1.01 9.41 -7.71
C PRO A 55 0.19 8.95 -6.88
N ASP A 56 1.26 8.57 -7.57
CA ASP A 56 2.59 8.43 -6.99
C ASP A 56 3.01 9.77 -6.37
N VAL A 57 3.33 9.80 -5.09
CA VAL A 57 3.68 11.05 -4.39
C VAL A 57 5.04 11.61 -4.77
N ILE A 58 5.93 10.80 -5.38
CA ILE A 58 7.25 11.23 -5.83
C ILE A 58 7.17 11.85 -7.24
N THR A 59 6.38 11.25 -8.13
CA THR A 59 6.33 11.64 -9.56
C THR A 59 5.05 12.34 -9.99
N GLY A 60 3.99 12.27 -9.19
CA GLY A 60 2.64 12.73 -9.55
C GLY A 60 1.94 11.85 -10.60
N SER A 61 2.55 10.75 -11.04
CA SER A 61 2.01 9.89 -12.08
C SER A 61 1.05 8.83 -11.55
N PRO A 62 0.04 8.38 -12.33
CA PRO A 62 -0.78 7.24 -11.94
C PRO A 62 0.04 5.94 -12.01
N HIS A 63 -0.20 5.03 -11.07
CA HIS A 63 0.45 3.73 -10.95
C HIS A 63 -0.56 2.59 -10.74
N ARG A 64 -0.08 1.33 -10.74
CA ARG A 64 -0.94 0.13 -10.73
C ARG A 64 -1.78 -0.03 -9.46
N HIS A 65 -1.36 0.59 -8.36
CA HIS A 65 -2.08 0.64 -7.09
C HIS A 65 -2.74 1.99 -6.83
N SER A 66 -2.89 2.85 -7.84
CA SER A 66 -3.57 4.14 -7.65
C SER A 66 -4.96 3.97 -7.03
N PRO A 67 -5.83 3.04 -7.50
CA PRO A 67 -7.09 2.75 -6.82
C PRO A 67 -6.88 2.03 -5.48
N GLY A 68 -7.48 2.56 -4.42
CA GLY A 68 -7.36 2.08 -3.05
C GLY A 68 -5.96 2.22 -2.47
N CYS A 69 -5.20 3.22 -2.89
CA CYS A 69 -3.80 3.38 -2.53
C CYS A 69 -3.55 3.41 -1.01
N SER A 70 -4.48 3.93 -0.20
CA SER A 70 -4.36 3.98 1.27
C SER A 70 -4.97 2.78 2.00
N SER A 71 -5.47 1.77 1.27
CA SER A 71 -5.89 0.50 1.87
C SER A 71 -4.78 -0.10 2.72
N LEU A 72 -5.16 -0.74 3.82
CA LEU A 72 -4.22 -1.29 4.78
C LEU A 72 -4.11 -2.79 4.64
N VAL A 73 -2.87 -3.26 4.58
CA VAL A 73 -2.48 -4.64 4.29
C VAL A 73 -1.50 -5.13 5.35
N THR A 74 -1.54 -6.43 5.69
CA THR A 74 -0.69 -7.03 6.72
C THR A 74 -0.26 -8.46 6.41
N ASP A 75 0.84 -8.91 7.02
CA ASP A 75 1.21 -10.32 7.18
C ASP A 75 1.01 -10.83 8.63
N GLY A 76 0.39 -10.00 9.48
CA GLY A 76 0.20 -10.29 10.91
C GLY A 76 1.33 -9.82 11.81
N THR A 77 2.48 -9.44 11.25
CA THR A 77 3.62 -8.84 11.98
C THR A 77 3.84 -7.39 11.57
N TRP A 78 3.67 -7.08 10.29
CA TRP A 78 3.84 -5.76 9.68
C TRP A 78 2.53 -5.25 9.10
N LEU A 79 2.37 -3.94 9.10
CA LEU A 79 1.29 -3.19 8.48
C LEU A 79 1.88 -2.28 7.42
N TRP A 80 1.28 -2.27 6.23
CA TRP A 80 1.66 -1.37 5.15
C TRP A 80 0.45 -0.88 4.36
N ARG A 81 0.68 0.14 3.54
CA ARG A 81 -0.28 0.60 2.55
C ARG A 81 -0.26 -0.25 1.29
N GLN A 82 -1.41 -0.46 0.67
CA GLN A 82 -1.57 -1.22 -0.57
C GLN A 82 -0.65 -0.72 -1.69
N ASP A 83 -0.37 0.58 -1.76
CA ASP A 83 0.50 1.16 -2.79
C ASP A 83 2.00 1.14 -2.45
N PHE A 84 2.39 0.66 -1.27
CA PHE A 84 3.79 0.56 -0.91
C PHE A 84 4.66 -0.28 -1.90
N PRO A 85 4.19 -1.43 -2.45
CA PRO A 85 4.96 -2.17 -3.45
C PRO A 85 5.27 -1.37 -4.73
N HIS A 86 4.49 -0.33 -5.07
CA HIS A 86 4.82 0.59 -6.17
C HIS A 86 6.10 1.38 -5.89
N TYR A 87 6.24 1.90 -4.66
CA TYR A 87 7.41 2.66 -4.26
C TYR A 87 8.66 1.81 -4.13
N LEU A 88 8.51 0.53 -3.75
CA LEU A 88 9.60 -0.43 -3.78
C LEU A 88 10.05 -0.70 -5.22
N GLU A 89 9.14 -1.11 -6.11
CA GLU A 89 9.52 -1.53 -7.46
C GLU A 89 9.96 -0.39 -8.40
N THR A 90 9.47 0.84 -8.16
CA THR A 90 9.70 1.98 -9.05
C THR A 90 10.80 2.89 -8.52
N HIS A 91 10.91 3.02 -7.20
CA HIS A 91 11.79 3.98 -6.54
C HIS A 91 12.80 3.33 -5.58
N HIS A 92 12.83 2.00 -5.50
CA HIS A 92 13.75 1.22 -4.65
C HIS A 92 13.76 1.69 -3.19
N VAL A 93 12.60 2.15 -2.70
CA VAL A 93 12.45 2.68 -1.35
C VAL A 93 12.97 1.66 -0.34
N SER A 94 13.84 2.13 0.55
CA SER A 94 14.51 1.28 1.53
C SER A 94 13.53 0.59 2.47
N LEU A 95 13.85 -0.67 2.78
CA LEU A 95 13.08 -1.50 3.70
C LEU A 95 13.83 -1.65 5.02
N PRO A 96 13.14 -1.65 6.18
CA PRO A 96 13.76 -1.98 7.45
C PRO A 96 14.42 -3.37 7.40
N ARG A 97 15.63 -3.49 7.96
CA ARG A 97 16.36 -4.78 7.97
C ARG A 97 15.54 -5.90 8.62
N THR A 98 14.84 -5.59 9.70
CA THR A 98 13.99 -6.54 10.42
C THR A 98 12.80 -7.02 9.58
N PHE A 99 12.28 -6.19 8.67
CA PHE A 99 11.28 -6.61 7.70
C PHE A 99 11.87 -7.58 6.68
N LEU A 100 13.04 -7.27 6.11
CA LEU A 100 13.73 -8.14 5.16
C LEU A 100 14.02 -9.52 5.77
N GLU A 101 14.56 -9.56 6.98
CA GLU A 101 14.82 -10.80 7.72
C GLU A 101 13.52 -11.59 7.96
N HIS A 102 12.43 -10.91 8.32
CA HIS A 102 11.12 -11.53 8.48
C HIS A 102 10.64 -12.21 7.19
N VAL A 103 10.55 -11.47 6.08
CA VAL A 103 10.03 -12.00 4.81
C VAL A 103 10.91 -13.14 4.28
N ARG A 104 12.24 -12.98 4.36
CA ARG A 104 13.20 -14.02 3.96
C ARG A 104 13.05 -15.30 4.80
N SER A 105 12.82 -15.17 6.11
CA SER A 105 12.55 -16.32 6.99
C SER A 105 11.27 -17.08 6.62
N GLN A 106 10.29 -16.38 6.03
CA GLN A 106 9.04 -16.97 5.52
C GLN A 106 9.19 -17.50 4.09
N ASN A 107 10.38 -17.45 3.49
CA ASN A 107 10.62 -17.78 2.08
C ASN A 107 9.67 -17.03 1.13
N TYR A 108 9.41 -15.75 1.42
CA TYR A 108 8.51 -14.89 0.63
C TYR A 108 7.08 -15.44 0.50
N ARG A 109 6.65 -16.30 1.44
CA ARG A 109 5.27 -16.81 1.48
C ARG A 109 4.47 -16.05 2.52
N MET A 110 3.33 -15.50 2.08
CA MET A 110 2.40 -14.84 2.97
C MET A 110 1.90 -15.82 4.05
N PRO A 111 2.08 -15.53 5.35
CA PRO A 111 1.70 -16.45 6.40
C PRO A 111 0.19 -16.50 6.59
N THR A 112 -0.27 -17.61 7.16
CA THR A 112 -1.61 -17.72 7.72
C THR A 112 -1.62 -17.14 9.13
N ILE A 113 -2.57 -16.25 9.43
CA ILE A 113 -2.57 -15.47 10.67
C ILE A 113 -3.59 -16.05 11.64
N ALA A 114 -3.15 -16.40 12.85
CA ALA A 114 -4.04 -16.74 13.95
C ALA A 114 -4.65 -15.47 14.56
N VAL A 115 -5.98 -15.30 14.47
CA VAL A 115 -6.66 -14.07 14.89
C VAL A 115 -6.48 -13.78 16.38
N ALA A 116 -6.43 -14.81 17.22
CA ALA A 116 -6.21 -14.64 18.66
C ALA A 116 -4.87 -13.96 19.00
N GLN A 117 -3.83 -14.19 18.19
CA GLN A 117 -2.51 -13.57 18.37
C GLN A 117 -2.43 -12.21 17.70
N PHE A 118 -3.11 -12.03 16.56
CA PHE A 118 -3.09 -10.80 15.78
C PHE A 118 -3.96 -9.69 16.35
N ALA A 119 -5.18 -10.00 16.81
CA ALA A 119 -6.17 -9.01 17.22
C ALA A 119 -5.67 -8.02 18.30
N PRO A 120 -4.92 -8.43 19.34
CA PRO A 120 -4.34 -7.47 20.29
C PRO A 120 -3.39 -6.48 19.63
N HIS A 121 -2.51 -6.94 18.73
CA HIS A 121 -1.56 -6.09 18.01
C HIS A 121 -2.25 -5.15 17.03
N TYR A 122 -3.30 -5.61 16.35
CA TYR A 122 -4.16 -4.77 15.53
C TYR A 122 -4.80 -3.64 16.36
N ASN A 123 -5.43 -3.99 17.49
CA ASN A 123 -6.13 -3.02 18.35
C ASN A 123 -5.19 -1.92 18.88
N GLU A 124 -3.94 -2.28 19.15
CA GLU A 124 -2.90 -1.35 19.59
C GLU A 124 -2.39 -0.45 18.45
N THR A 125 -2.26 -0.99 17.24
CA THR A 125 -1.63 -0.29 16.10
C THR A 125 -2.57 0.68 15.40
N MET A 126 -3.81 0.26 15.15
CA MET A 126 -4.74 1.01 14.30
C MET A 126 -5.03 2.46 14.75
N PRO A 127 -5.17 2.76 16.06
CA PRO A 127 -5.32 4.14 16.51
C PRO A 127 -4.13 5.03 16.17
N LEU A 128 -2.91 4.48 16.16
CA LEU A 128 -1.67 5.22 15.90
C LEU A 128 -1.53 5.64 14.43
N VAL A 129 -2.11 4.85 13.52
CA VAL A 129 -2.12 5.12 12.08
C VAL A 129 -3.40 5.81 11.60
N GLY A 130 -4.17 6.42 12.51
CA GLY A 130 -5.35 7.22 12.19
C GLY A 130 -6.64 6.43 11.95
N TRP A 131 -6.67 5.14 12.31
CA TRP A 131 -7.81 4.23 12.15
C TRP A 131 -8.43 3.82 13.49
N ALA A 132 -8.52 4.75 14.44
CA ALA A 132 -9.06 4.48 15.78
C ALA A 132 -10.52 3.98 15.75
N SER A 133 -11.32 4.34 14.75
CA SER A 133 -12.70 3.84 14.59
C SER A 133 -12.78 2.38 14.12
N ALA A 134 -11.68 1.82 13.62
CA ALA A 134 -11.63 0.44 13.13
C ALA A 134 -11.32 -0.59 14.24
N VAL A 135 -11.23 -0.15 15.49
CA VAL A 135 -10.99 -1.01 16.66
C VAL A 135 -12.28 -1.19 17.52
N PRO A 136 -12.40 -2.29 18.28
CA PRO A 136 -11.54 -3.47 18.24
C PRO A 136 -11.74 -4.30 16.97
N TRP A 137 -10.81 -5.21 16.67
CA TRP A 137 -10.97 -6.26 15.69
C TRP A 137 -12.29 -7.01 15.89
N ARG A 138 -13.10 -7.16 14.83
CA ARG A 138 -14.46 -7.73 14.91
C ARG A 138 -14.70 -8.98 14.06
N SER A 139 -13.68 -9.50 13.36
CA SER A 139 -13.88 -10.67 12.50
C SER A 139 -14.25 -11.90 13.33
N THR A 140 -15.21 -12.68 12.83
CA THR A 140 -15.59 -13.99 13.40
C THR A 140 -14.66 -15.11 12.95
N ALA A 141 -13.79 -14.86 11.97
CA ALA A 141 -12.79 -15.82 11.54
C ALA A 141 -11.77 -16.06 12.67
N THR A 142 -11.39 -17.33 12.85
CA THR A 142 -10.30 -17.71 13.78
C THR A 142 -8.93 -17.59 13.12
N THR A 143 -8.90 -17.53 11.79
CA THR A 143 -7.69 -17.55 10.98
C THR A 143 -7.88 -16.72 9.71
N LEU A 144 -6.87 -15.93 9.34
CA LEU A 144 -6.80 -15.25 8.05
C LEU A 144 -5.87 -16.06 7.14
N VAL A 145 -6.41 -16.56 6.05
CA VAL A 145 -5.68 -17.34 5.04
C VAL A 145 -5.42 -16.42 3.85
N PRO A 146 -4.20 -16.44 3.26
CA PRO A 146 -3.91 -15.59 2.11
C PRO A 146 -4.89 -15.90 0.97
N GLU A 147 -5.60 -14.88 0.50
CA GLU A 147 -6.50 -15.03 -0.65
C GLU A 147 -5.76 -14.69 -1.94
N PRO A 148 -5.85 -15.53 -3.00
CA PRO A 148 -5.27 -15.21 -4.28
C PRO A 148 -6.03 -14.04 -4.91
N ARG A 149 -5.45 -12.85 -4.85
CA ARG A 149 -5.99 -11.63 -5.48
C ARG A 149 -5.22 -11.35 -6.77
N ALA A 150 -5.94 -11.08 -7.86
CA ALA A 150 -5.33 -10.70 -9.12
C ALA A 150 -4.80 -9.25 -9.02
N VAL A 151 -3.50 -9.10 -8.80
CA VAL A 151 -2.83 -7.80 -8.86
C VAL A 151 -2.32 -7.58 -10.27
N THR A 152 -2.64 -6.43 -10.86
CA THR A 152 -2.08 -6.05 -12.16
C THR A 152 -0.59 -5.81 -12.00
N SER A 153 0.24 -6.53 -12.76
CA SER A 153 1.69 -6.30 -12.74
C SER A 153 2.04 -4.93 -13.32
N LYS A 154 3.19 -4.38 -12.91
CA LYS A 154 3.72 -3.12 -13.47
C LYS A 154 3.79 -3.17 -15.00
N ALA A 155 4.30 -4.27 -15.56
CA ALA A 155 4.42 -4.46 -16.99
C ALA A 155 3.05 -4.41 -17.71
N GLN A 156 2.02 -5.05 -17.14
CA GLN A 156 0.65 -4.99 -17.70
C GLN A 156 0.07 -3.58 -17.62
N PHE A 157 0.30 -2.88 -16.51
CA PHE A 157 -0.16 -1.50 -16.33
C PHE A 157 0.51 -0.55 -17.33
N ASP A 158 1.84 -0.64 -17.48
CA ASP A 158 2.63 0.15 -18.42
C ASP A 158 2.21 -0.12 -19.87
N ALA A 159 1.93 -1.38 -20.22
CA ALA A 159 1.42 -1.74 -21.55
C ALA A 159 0.01 -1.18 -21.82
N ALA A 160 -0.83 -1.01 -20.80
CA ALA A 160 -2.19 -0.49 -20.93
C ALA A 160 -2.26 1.04 -21.04
N LYS A 161 -1.28 1.78 -20.51
CA LYS A 161 -1.21 3.26 -20.56
C LYS A 161 -1.41 3.87 -21.94
N PRO A 162 -0.67 3.48 -23.00
CA PRO A 162 -0.86 4.06 -24.33
C PRO A 162 -2.24 3.77 -24.93
N ALA A 163 -2.91 2.69 -24.53
CA ALA A 163 -4.28 2.40 -24.96
C ALA A 163 -5.31 3.33 -24.29
N GLN A 164 -5.07 3.73 -23.05
CA GLN A 164 -5.94 4.64 -22.31
C GLN A 164 -5.84 6.08 -22.81
N ASP A 165 -4.63 6.55 -23.17
CA ASP A 165 -4.44 7.87 -23.78
C ASP A 165 -5.10 7.97 -25.16
N ARG A 166 -5.13 6.87 -25.93
CA ARG A 166 -5.85 6.80 -27.21
C ARG A 166 -7.38 6.80 -27.06
N ASN A 167 -7.88 6.21 -25.98
CA ASN A 167 -9.32 6.12 -25.69
C ASN A 167 -9.85 7.28 -24.84
N ARG A 168 -9.00 8.20 -24.38
CA ARG A 168 -9.45 9.41 -23.69
C ARG A 168 -10.16 10.30 -24.71
N PRO A 169 -11.48 10.53 -24.61
CA PRO A 169 -12.12 11.51 -25.45
C PRO A 169 -11.39 12.84 -25.24
N GLN A 170 -11.05 13.53 -26.33
CA GLN A 170 -10.49 14.88 -26.36
C GLN A 170 -11.52 15.86 -25.76
N GLY A 171 -11.75 15.76 -24.45
CA GLY A 171 -12.73 16.54 -23.72
C GLY A 171 -12.18 17.95 -23.53
N SER A 172 -12.96 18.95 -23.92
CA SER A 172 -12.63 20.37 -23.74
C SER A 172 -12.62 20.75 -22.25
N TRP A 173 -11.56 20.41 -21.53
CA TRP A 173 -11.35 20.79 -20.13
C TRP A 173 -11.02 22.28 -19.95
N SER A 174 -10.98 23.05 -21.04
CA SER A 174 -10.78 24.51 -21.04
C SER A 174 -12.07 25.34 -20.89
N LYS A 175 -13.26 24.73 -20.78
CA LYS A 175 -14.48 25.51 -20.50
C LYS A 175 -14.64 25.76 -19.00
N ARG A 176 -14.30 27.00 -18.60
CA ARG A 176 -14.60 27.62 -17.30
C ARG A 176 -16.04 27.26 -16.88
N ARG A 177 -16.18 26.50 -15.78
CA ARG A 177 -17.50 26.17 -15.19
C ARG A 177 -18.25 27.47 -14.91
N LYS A 178 -19.47 27.62 -15.44
CA LYS A 178 -20.31 28.79 -15.20
C LYS A 178 -20.59 28.92 -13.70
N PRO A 179 -20.51 30.12 -13.12
CA PRO A 179 -20.82 30.32 -11.71
C PRO A 179 -22.29 29.99 -11.45
N ARG A 180 -22.56 29.26 -10.37
CA ARG A 180 -23.93 28.99 -9.90
C ARG A 180 -24.49 30.33 -9.40
N LYS A 181 -25.67 30.72 -9.91
CA LYS A 181 -26.40 31.88 -9.38
C LYS A 181 -26.86 31.57 -7.95
N ALA A 182 -26.69 32.54 -7.06
CA ALA A 182 -27.23 32.56 -5.71
C ALA A 182 -28.75 32.65 -5.72
#